data_AF-D3S265-F1
#
_entry.id   AF-D3S265-F1
#
_cell.length_a   1.000
_cell.length_b   1.000
_cell.length_c   1.000
_cell.angle_alpha   90.00
_cell.angle_beta   90.00
_cell.angle_gamma   90.00
#
_symmetry.space_group_name_H-M   'P 1'
#
loop_
_entity.id
_entity.type
_entity.pdbx_description
1 polymer ?
#
loop_
_entity_poly.entity_id
_entity_poly.type
_entity_poly.pdbx_seq_one_letter_code
_entity_poly.pdbx_strand_id
1 'polypeptide(L)'
;MEVVKEKGKFVLKEGEKPLSWIVFEENDEVHLIETVTAEEAKGKGYASKLVEEVLNMLEGRKVKISCPYIKSRIEKKGLEGKYKYTPLLKLKEEIEKFNKYRSPEAHAELLEFEKRKAKVLFTGPFCVSCGVYDYFEDLIVDLNAKVEGFEEFEEGFVVTYVFNEDLY
;
A
#
# COMPACT_ATOMS: atom_id res chain seq x y z
N MET A 1 -8.63 -19.76 -16.93
CA MET A 1 -7.88 -18.68 -16.27
C MET A 1 -6.60 -19.25 -15.70
N GLU A 2 -5.50 -18.53 -15.84
CA GLU A 2 -4.18 -18.95 -15.36
C GLU A 2 -3.47 -17.77 -14.68
N VAL A 3 -2.56 -18.07 -13.76
CA VAL A 3 -1.65 -17.09 -13.18
C VAL A 3 -0.29 -17.25 -13.83
N VAL A 4 0.21 -16.17 -14.42
CA VAL A 4 1.54 -16.11 -15.02
C VAL A 4 2.40 -15.11 -14.27
N LYS A 5 3.69 -15.42 -14.14
CA LYS A 5 4.69 -14.49 -13.62
C LYS A 5 5.30 -13.74 -14.80
N GLU A 6 5.10 -12.43 -14.83
CA GLU A 6 5.74 -11.50 -15.75
C GLU A 6 6.76 -10.63 -15.00
N LYS A 7 7.57 -9.86 -15.72
CA LYS A 7 8.54 -8.95 -15.09
C LYS A 7 7.80 -7.94 -14.22
N GLY A 8 8.03 -8.00 -12.89
CA GLY A 8 7.46 -7.09 -11.90
C GLY A 8 5.98 -7.31 -11.55
N LYS A 9 5.31 -8.34 -12.09
CA LYS A 9 3.91 -8.62 -11.75
C LYS A 9 3.53 -10.10 -11.88
N PHE A 10 2.69 -10.58 -10.96
CA PHE A 10 1.91 -11.81 -11.15
C PHE A 10 0.57 -11.43 -11.77
N VAL A 11 0.19 -12.05 -12.89
CA VAL A 11 -1.01 -11.68 -13.65
C VAL A 11 -1.97 -12.84 -13.72
N LEU A 12 -3.20 -12.64 -13.26
CA LEU A 12 -4.33 -13.53 -13.52
C LEU A 12 -4.98 -13.11 -14.84
N LYS A 13 -4.98 -14.00 -15.82
CA LYS A 13 -5.51 -13.73 -17.16
C LYS A 13 -6.49 -14.81 -17.65
N GLU A 14 -7.32 -14.42 -18.60
CA GLU A 14 -8.19 -15.30 -19.37
C GLU A 14 -7.84 -15.15 -20.86
N GLY A 15 -7.17 -16.17 -21.41
CA GLY A 15 -6.50 -16.03 -22.70
C GLY A 15 -5.43 -14.93 -22.61
N GLU A 16 -5.51 -13.94 -23.50
CA GLU A 16 -4.62 -12.77 -23.49
C GLU A 16 -5.11 -11.63 -22.58
N LYS A 17 -6.35 -11.71 -22.07
CA LYS A 17 -6.96 -10.63 -21.30
C LYS A 17 -6.49 -10.63 -19.84
N PRO A 18 -5.77 -9.60 -19.36
CA PRO A 18 -5.44 -9.46 -17.94
C PRO A 18 -6.68 -9.07 -17.15
N LEU A 19 -6.90 -9.73 -16.00
CA LEU A 19 -8.07 -9.50 -15.15
C LEU A 19 -7.68 -8.88 -13.81
N SER A 20 -6.58 -9.35 -13.23
CA SER A 20 -5.99 -8.80 -12.00
C SER A 20 -4.50 -9.07 -11.99
N TRP A 21 -3.72 -8.23 -11.32
CA TRP A 21 -2.30 -8.44 -11.14
C TRP A 21 -1.81 -7.97 -9.77
N ILE A 22 -0.75 -8.61 -9.28
CA ILE A 22 -0.01 -8.20 -8.09
C ILE A 22 1.33 -7.64 -8.55
N VAL A 23 1.60 -6.39 -8.24
CA VAL A 23 2.92 -5.77 -8.45
C VAL A 23 3.86 -6.30 -7.39
N PHE A 24 5.03 -6.75 -7.80
CA PHE A 24 6.05 -7.28 -6.89
C PHE A 24 7.47 -6.88 -7.30
N GLU A 25 8.34 -6.87 -6.30
CA GLU A 25 9.79 -6.84 -6.48
C GLU A 25 10.41 -8.12 -5.95
N GLU A 26 11.49 -8.57 -6.57
CA GLU A 26 12.19 -9.79 -6.18
C GLU A 26 13.69 -9.59 -6.26
N ASN A 27 14.30 -9.52 -5.08
CA ASN A 27 15.74 -9.58 -4.88
C ASN A 27 16.03 -10.85 -4.06
N ASP A 28 16.47 -10.71 -2.80
CA ASP A 28 16.68 -11.84 -1.88
C ASP A 28 15.37 -12.42 -1.31
N GLU A 29 14.30 -11.63 -1.34
CA GLU A 29 12.96 -11.99 -0.90
C GLU A 29 11.93 -11.42 -1.88
N VAL A 30 10.71 -11.99 -1.88
CA VAL A 30 9.61 -11.50 -2.73
C VAL A 30 8.83 -10.45 -1.96
N HIS A 31 8.68 -9.27 -2.53
CA HIS A 31 7.93 -8.17 -1.93
C HIS A 31 6.66 -7.93 -2.73
N LEU A 32 5.50 -8.30 -2.17
CA LEU A 32 4.18 -8.05 -2.77
C LEU A 32 3.69 -6.65 -2.39
N ILE A 33 3.67 -5.74 -3.36
CA ILE A 33 3.54 -4.30 -3.14
C ILE A 33 2.09 -3.83 -3.25
N GLU A 34 1.41 -4.26 -4.31
CA GLU A 34 0.08 -3.76 -4.65
C GLU A 34 -0.72 -4.81 -5.41
N THR A 35 -2.04 -4.77 -5.25
CA THR A 35 -2.98 -5.57 -6.03
C THR A 35 -3.84 -4.64 -6.87
N VAL A 36 -3.93 -4.93 -8.16
CA VAL A 36 -4.73 -4.16 -9.12
C VAL A 36 -5.69 -5.08 -9.83
N THR A 37 -6.89 -4.59 -10.12
CA THR A 37 -7.92 -5.31 -10.87
C THR A 37 -8.41 -4.41 -11.99
N ALA A 38 -8.50 -4.95 -13.20
CA ALA A 38 -9.06 -4.22 -14.34
C ALA A 38 -10.49 -3.77 -14.02
N GLU A 39 -10.90 -2.60 -14.50
CA GLU A 39 -12.18 -1.98 -14.15
C GLU A 39 -13.36 -2.92 -14.46
N GLU A 40 -13.36 -3.52 -15.65
CA GLU A 40 -14.38 -4.46 -16.10
C GLU A 40 -14.34 -5.83 -15.39
N ALA A 41 -13.31 -6.04 -14.58
CA ALA A 41 -13.03 -7.27 -13.85
C ALA A 41 -13.28 -7.10 -12.33
N LYS A 42 -13.57 -5.88 -11.85
CA LYS A 42 -13.93 -5.61 -10.44
C LYS A 42 -15.22 -6.34 -10.04
N GLY A 43 -15.32 -6.66 -8.74
CA GLY A 43 -16.48 -7.37 -8.16
C GLY A 43 -16.58 -8.87 -8.47
N LYS A 44 -15.69 -9.42 -9.31
CA LYS A 44 -15.75 -10.85 -9.75
C LYS A 44 -14.89 -11.81 -8.92
N GLY A 45 -14.27 -11.33 -7.83
CA GLY A 45 -13.44 -12.15 -6.94
C GLY A 45 -12.03 -12.49 -7.47
N TYR A 46 -11.64 -11.96 -8.63
CA TYR A 46 -10.35 -12.27 -9.27
C TYR A 46 -9.12 -11.90 -8.43
N ALA A 47 -9.15 -10.76 -7.73
CA ALA A 47 -8.07 -10.39 -6.83
C ALA A 47 -7.87 -11.42 -5.71
N SER A 48 -8.94 -11.94 -5.11
CA SER A 48 -8.83 -13.00 -4.10
C SER A 48 -8.17 -14.24 -4.69
N LYS A 49 -8.67 -14.70 -5.85
CA LYS A 49 -8.12 -15.88 -6.53
C LYS A 49 -6.63 -15.71 -6.85
N LEU A 50 -6.24 -14.56 -7.38
CA LEU A 50 -4.84 -14.26 -7.70
C LEU A 50 -3.97 -14.29 -6.44
N VAL A 51 -4.40 -13.65 -5.35
CA VAL A 51 -3.65 -13.65 -4.09
C VAL A 51 -3.42 -15.07 -3.60
N GLU A 52 -4.45 -15.91 -3.64
CA GLU A 52 -4.36 -17.28 -3.16
C GLU A 52 -3.37 -18.12 -3.97
N GLU A 53 -3.46 -18.07 -5.29
CA GLU A 53 -2.53 -18.75 -6.19
C GLU A 53 -1.09 -18.27 -5.98
N VAL A 54 -0.87 -16.95 -5.88
CA VAL A 54 0.47 -16.39 -5.68
C VAL A 54 1.05 -16.78 -4.33
N LEU A 55 0.26 -16.76 -3.24
CA LEU A 55 0.75 -17.20 -1.92
C LEU A 55 1.14 -18.68 -1.92
N ASN A 56 0.41 -19.54 -2.64
CA ASN A 56 0.77 -20.96 -2.81
C ASN A 56 2.05 -21.12 -3.65
N MET A 57 2.18 -20.38 -4.76
CA MET A 57 3.39 -20.38 -5.59
C MET A 57 4.65 -19.93 -4.84
N LEU A 58 4.48 -19.12 -3.80
CA LEU A 58 5.56 -18.58 -2.97
C LEU A 58 5.77 -19.34 -1.66
N GLU A 59 5.12 -20.50 -1.47
CA GLU A 59 5.30 -21.30 -0.27
C GLU A 59 6.77 -21.70 -0.07
N GLY A 60 7.25 -21.61 1.18
CA GLY A 60 8.65 -21.86 1.53
C GLY A 60 9.62 -20.71 1.19
N ARG A 61 9.15 -19.62 0.58
CA ARG A 61 9.97 -18.44 0.30
C ARG A 61 9.83 -17.36 1.37
N LYS A 62 10.86 -16.52 1.49
CA LYS A 62 10.78 -15.27 2.25
C LYS A 62 9.93 -14.26 1.47
N VAL A 63 8.84 -13.82 2.08
CA VAL A 63 7.89 -12.89 1.46
C VAL A 63 7.57 -11.73 2.38
N LYS A 64 7.67 -10.52 1.84
CA LYS A 64 7.25 -9.25 2.43
C LYS A 64 5.94 -8.78 1.81
N ILE A 65 5.06 -8.20 2.63
CA ILE A 65 3.76 -7.68 2.18
C ILE A 65 3.67 -6.19 2.50
N SER A 66 3.31 -5.41 1.48
CA SER A 66 2.91 -3.99 1.59
C SER A 66 1.48 -3.70 1.17
N CYS A 67 0.79 -4.67 0.57
CA CYS A 67 -0.58 -4.46 0.11
C CYS A 67 -1.60 -4.77 1.23
N PRO A 68 -2.44 -3.79 1.65
CA PRO A 68 -3.50 -4.00 2.64
C PRO A 68 -4.47 -5.12 2.25
N TYR A 69 -4.82 -5.21 0.97
CA TYR A 69 -5.69 -6.25 0.46
C TYR A 69 -5.12 -7.66 0.69
N ILE A 70 -3.82 -7.86 0.44
CA ILE A 70 -3.15 -9.14 0.65
C ILE A 70 -3.12 -9.48 2.14
N LYS A 71 -2.80 -8.52 3.01
CA LYS A 71 -2.85 -8.68 4.47
C LYS A 71 -4.23 -9.16 4.93
N SER A 72 -5.30 -8.48 4.50
CA SER A 72 -6.68 -8.87 4.84
C SER A 72 -7.02 -10.30 4.41
N ARG A 73 -6.47 -10.77 3.28
CA ARG A 73 -6.65 -12.16 2.80
C ARG A 73 -5.87 -13.17 3.64
N ILE A 74 -4.66 -12.83 4.08
CA ILE A 74 -3.84 -13.65 4.98
C ILE A 74 -4.56 -13.85 6.32
N GLU A 75 -5.04 -12.77 6.92
CA GLU A 75 -5.77 -12.80 8.21
C GLU A 75 -7.04 -13.64 8.12
N LYS A 76 -7.86 -13.44 7.08
CA LYS A 76 -9.08 -14.25 6.86
C LYS A 76 -8.82 -15.75 6.71
N LYS A 77 -7.61 -16.14 6.31
CA LYS A 77 -7.21 -17.54 6.11
C LYS A 77 -6.47 -18.14 7.31
N GLY A 78 -6.24 -17.38 8.39
CA GLY A 78 -5.48 -17.89 9.53
C GLY A 78 -3.99 -18.12 9.20
N LEU A 79 -3.43 -17.35 8.26
CA LEU A 79 -2.04 -17.49 7.79
C LEU A 79 -1.10 -16.45 8.42
N GLU A 80 -1.51 -15.83 9.53
CA GLU A 80 -0.71 -14.87 10.27
C GLU A 80 0.63 -15.47 10.72
N GLY A 81 1.67 -14.63 10.77
CA GLY A 81 3.01 -15.04 11.17
C GLY A 81 3.83 -15.75 10.08
N LYS A 82 3.23 -16.14 8.95
CA LYS A 82 3.98 -16.71 7.79
C LYS A 82 4.73 -15.66 6.97
N TYR A 83 4.32 -14.39 7.06
CA TYR A 83 4.77 -13.32 6.17
C TYR A 83 5.26 -12.12 6.97
N LYS A 84 6.26 -11.42 6.43
CA LYS A 84 6.75 -10.17 7.03
C LYS A 84 5.91 -8.98 6.53
N TYR A 85 5.40 -8.18 7.45
CA TYR A 85 4.75 -6.93 7.13
C TYR A 85 5.76 -5.78 7.09
N THR A 86 5.54 -4.84 6.18
CA THR A 86 6.47 -3.73 5.92
C THR A 86 5.95 -2.41 6.50
N PRO A 87 6.82 -1.41 6.72
CA PRO A 87 6.38 -0.06 7.08
C PRO A 87 5.43 0.55 6.04
N LEU A 88 5.65 0.27 4.75
CA LEU A 88 4.76 0.70 3.67
C LEU A 88 3.32 0.14 3.83
N LEU A 89 3.17 -1.09 4.34
CA LEU A 89 1.83 -1.64 4.63
C LEU A 89 1.08 -0.75 5.62
N LYS A 90 1.73 -0.44 6.75
CA LYS A 90 1.14 0.37 7.80
C LYS A 90 0.85 1.79 7.35
N LEU A 91 1.75 2.39 6.56
CA LEU A 91 1.50 3.71 5.97
C LEU A 91 0.26 3.70 5.08
N LYS A 92 0.07 2.68 4.23
CA LYS A 92 -1.13 2.56 3.40
C LYS A 92 -2.40 2.42 4.26
N GLU A 93 -2.35 1.64 5.35
CA GLU A 93 -3.47 1.51 6.30
C GLU A 93 -3.80 2.83 7.00
N GLU A 94 -2.79 3.59 7.44
CA GLU A 94 -2.99 4.90 8.07
C GLU A 94 -3.49 5.94 7.06
N ILE A 95 -3.07 5.90 5.79
CA ILE A 95 -3.64 6.76 4.73
C ILE A 95 -5.12 6.45 4.52
N GLU A 96 -5.50 5.16 4.42
CA GLU A 96 -6.90 4.75 4.29
C GLU A 96 -7.74 5.23 5.49
N LYS A 97 -7.21 5.09 6.70
CA LYS A 97 -7.84 5.56 7.95
C LYS A 97 -7.96 7.08 7.98
N PHE A 98 -6.88 7.81 7.68
CA PHE A 98 -6.87 9.26 7.61
C PHE A 98 -7.93 9.78 6.64
N ASN A 99 -7.95 9.27 5.40
CA ASN A 99 -8.90 9.68 4.39
C ASN A 99 -10.36 9.40 4.78
N LYS A 100 -10.62 8.28 5.45
CA LYS A 100 -11.96 7.96 5.96
C LYS A 100 -12.49 9.01 6.95
N TYR A 101 -11.61 9.63 7.75
CA TYR A 101 -12.00 10.59 8.78
C TYR A 101 -11.83 12.06 8.36
N ARG A 102 -10.90 12.35 7.44
CA ARG A 102 -10.52 13.72 7.08
C ARG A 102 -10.98 14.15 5.69
N SER A 103 -11.29 13.23 4.77
CA SER A 103 -11.79 13.64 3.46
C SER A 103 -13.25 14.11 3.55
N PRO A 104 -13.63 15.18 2.82
CA PRO A 104 -12.86 15.88 1.78
C PRO A 104 -12.00 17.05 2.29
N GLU A 105 -12.02 17.37 3.59
CA GLU A 105 -11.28 18.52 4.17
C GLU A 105 -9.77 18.39 3.96
N ALA A 106 -9.25 17.19 4.15
CA ALA A 106 -7.90 16.80 3.77
C ALA A 106 -7.91 15.36 3.20
N HIS A 107 -7.16 15.16 2.13
CA HIS A 107 -7.02 13.89 1.43
C HIS A 107 -5.53 13.60 1.24
N ALA A 108 -5.10 12.42 1.65
CA ALA A 108 -3.73 11.93 1.58
C ALA A 108 -3.59 10.87 0.48
N GLU A 109 -2.58 10.99 -0.36
CA GLU A 109 -2.24 10.02 -1.40
C GLU A 109 -0.75 9.70 -1.36
N LEU A 110 -0.39 8.40 -1.31
CA LEU A 110 1.00 7.99 -1.37
C LEU A 110 1.55 8.19 -2.78
N LEU A 111 2.54 9.06 -2.94
CA LEU A 111 3.23 9.27 -4.22
C LEU A 111 4.39 8.31 -4.41
N GLU A 112 5.18 8.11 -3.35
CA GLU A 112 6.44 7.37 -3.43
C GLU A 112 6.77 6.74 -2.09
N PHE A 113 7.35 5.54 -2.10
CA PHE A 113 7.97 4.94 -0.92
C PHE A 113 9.26 4.25 -1.34
N GLU A 114 10.40 4.80 -0.93
CA GLU A 114 11.71 4.24 -1.22
C GLU A 114 12.55 4.13 0.05
N LYS A 115 13.05 2.91 0.30
CA LYS A 115 13.87 2.55 1.47
C LYS A 115 13.15 2.82 2.80
N ARG A 116 13.21 4.06 3.25
CA ARG A 116 12.63 4.57 4.51
C ARG A 116 12.02 5.96 4.36
N LYS A 117 11.86 6.43 3.13
CA LYS A 117 11.26 7.73 2.82
C LYS A 117 9.95 7.52 2.10
N ALA A 118 8.92 8.23 2.56
CA ALA A 118 7.65 8.28 1.88
C ALA A 118 7.35 9.73 1.48
N LYS A 119 6.83 9.92 0.27
CA LYS A 119 6.20 11.18 -0.12
C LYS A 119 4.71 10.97 -0.18
N VAL A 120 3.97 11.81 0.55
CA VAL A 120 2.51 11.79 0.57
C VAL A 120 2.01 13.15 0.13
N LEU A 121 1.14 13.13 -0.87
CA LEU A 121 0.38 14.27 -1.32
C LEU A 121 -0.78 14.51 -0.38
N PHE A 122 -0.91 15.72 0.15
CA PHE A 122 -2.08 16.20 0.86
C PHE A 122 -2.79 17.24 0.00
N THR A 123 -4.09 17.05 -0.25
CA THR A 123 -4.96 17.99 -0.96
C THR A 123 -6.25 18.21 -0.18
N GLY A 124 -6.92 19.32 -0.44
CA GLY A 124 -8.21 19.64 0.19
C GLY A 124 -8.35 21.14 0.44
N PRO A 125 -9.53 21.58 0.90
CA PRO A 125 -9.72 22.96 1.31
C PRO A 125 -8.90 23.31 2.57
N PHE A 126 -8.52 22.32 3.38
CA PHE A 126 -7.89 22.44 4.71
C PHE A 126 -8.69 23.33 5.68
N CYS A 127 -8.67 23.02 6.97
CA CYS A 127 -9.32 23.88 7.95
C CYS A 127 -8.45 25.13 8.21
N VAL A 128 -9.01 26.33 7.97
CA VAL A 128 -8.32 27.62 8.14
C VAL A 128 -7.83 27.85 9.58
N SER A 129 -8.52 27.29 10.58
CA SER A 129 -8.14 27.41 11.99
C SER A 129 -7.27 26.26 12.51
N CYS A 130 -7.15 25.16 11.77
CA CYS A 130 -6.24 24.07 12.13
C CYS A 130 -4.88 24.33 11.51
N GLY A 131 -3.80 24.01 12.22
CA GLY A 131 -2.48 24.09 11.60
C GLY A 131 -2.40 23.02 10.52
N VAL A 132 -1.95 23.36 9.30
CA VAL A 132 -1.74 22.35 8.24
C VAL A 132 -0.80 21.23 8.69
N TYR A 133 0.12 21.54 9.60
CA TYR A 133 1.05 20.61 10.21
C TYR A 133 0.36 19.52 11.05
N ASP A 134 -0.81 19.81 11.66
CA ASP A 134 -1.55 18.85 12.46
C ASP A 134 -2.00 17.66 11.59
N TYR A 135 -2.39 17.90 10.34
CA TYR A 135 -2.75 16.83 9.41
C TYR A 135 -1.55 15.92 9.06
N PHE A 136 -0.34 16.48 9.02
CA PHE A 136 0.86 15.72 8.71
C PHE A 136 1.24 14.80 9.88
N GLU A 137 1.15 15.31 11.11
CA GLU A 137 1.39 14.52 12.32
C GLU A 137 0.29 13.48 12.56
N ASP A 138 -0.97 13.84 12.32
CA ASP A 138 -2.12 12.93 12.44
C ASP A 138 -1.96 11.68 11.57
N LEU A 139 -1.40 11.80 10.36
CA LEU A 139 -1.19 10.66 9.47
C LEU A 139 -0.22 9.62 10.04
N ILE A 140 0.77 10.07 10.82
CA ILE A 140 1.87 9.22 11.30
C ILE A 140 1.80 8.92 12.78
N VAL A 141 0.71 9.29 13.47
CA VAL A 141 0.58 9.17 14.93
C VAL A 141 0.86 7.75 15.45
N ASP A 142 0.45 6.72 14.68
CA ASP A 142 0.62 5.31 15.01
C ASP A 142 1.82 4.66 14.27
N LEU A 143 2.66 5.48 13.63
CA LEU A 143 3.83 5.05 12.86
C LEU A 143 5.14 5.48 13.53
N ASN A 144 6.16 4.63 13.43
CA ASN A 144 7.52 5.01 13.82
C ASN A 144 8.19 5.84 12.71
N ALA A 145 7.63 7.02 12.46
CA ALA A 145 8.06 7.95 11.43
C ALA A 145 8.09 9.38 11.96
N LYS A 146 8.70 10.28 11.20
CA LYS A 146 8.69 11.73 11.46
C LYS A 146 8.56 12.50 10.14
N VAL A 147 8.00 13.69 10.21
CA VAL A 147 8.03 14.65 9.10
C VAL A 147 9.49 15.10 8.91
N GLU A 148 10.04 14.88 7.71
CA GLU A 148 11.36 15.38 7.31
C GLU A 148 11.24 16.80 6.73
N GLY A 149 10.17 17.08 5.99
CA GLY A 149 9.87 18.38 5.39
C GLY A 149 8.64 18.31 4.50
N PHE A 150 8.22 19.46 3.97
CA PHE A 150 7.13 19.54 3.02
C PHE A 150 7.34 20.64 1.98
N GLU A 151 6.72 20.49 0.83
CA GLU A 151 6.67 21.47 -0.26
C GLU A 151 5.22 21.85 -0.50
N GLU A 152 4.93 23.16 -0.48
CA GLU A 152 3.60 23.70 -0.77
C GLU A 152 3.46 24.03 -2.26
N PHE A 153 2.29 23.75 -2.82
CA PHE A 153 1.90 24.14 -4.17
C PHE A 153 0.43 24.57 -4.17
N GLU A 154 -0.07 25.07 -5.30
CA GLU A 154 -1.37 25.77 -5.39
C GLU A 154 -2.56 24.99 -4.80
N GLU A 155 -2.53 23.65 -4.85
CA GLU A 155 -3.64 22.79 -4.43
C GLU A 155 -3.32 21.92 -3.19
N GLY A 156 -2.18 22.14 -2.52
CA GLY A 156 -1.85 21.42 -1.29
C GLY A 156 -0.36 21.27 -0.99
N PHE A 157 0.01 20.12 -0.42
CA PHE A 157 1.34 19.87 0.12
C PHE A 157 1.89 18.50 -0.28
N VAL A 158 3.16 18.44 -0.63
CA VAL A 158 3.91 17.17 -0.70
C VAL A 158 4.74 17.05 0.57
N VAL A 159 4.39 16.10 1.42
CA VAL A 159 5.05 15.89 2.70
C VAL A 159 5.98 14.69 2.61
N THR A 160 7.23 14.88 3.03
CA THR A 160 8.23 13.82 3.10
C THR A 160 8.33 13.29 4.53
N TYR A 161 8.16 11.99 4.69
CA TYR A 161 8.31 11.27 5.95
C TYR A 161 9.55 10.38 5.94
N VAL A 162 10.25 10.32 7.08
CA VAL A 162 11.33 9.36 7.34
C VAL A 162 10.88 8.35 8.39
N PHE A 163 11.03 7.06 8.07
CA PHE A 163 10.75 5.94 8.97
C PHE A 163 12.01 5.56 9.74
N ASN A 164 11.91 5.41 11.05
CA ASN A 164 13.05 5.03 11.90
C ASN A 164 13.36 3.53 11.75
N GLU A 165 14.64 3.17 11.86
CA GLU A 165 15.09 1.78 12.00
C GLU A 165 14.82 1.35 13.43
N ASP A 166 13.61 0.92 13.79
CA ASP A 166 13.41 0.04 14.94
C ASP A 166 12.03 -0.66 14.92
N LEU A 167 12.11 -2.00 15.00
CA LEU A 167 11.10 -3.03 15.28
C LEU A 167 9.99 -3.32 14.24
N TYR A 168 10.35 -4.11 13.21
CA TYR A 168 9.44 -4.97 12.43
C TYR A 168 10.06 -6.33 12.11
#